data_AF-A0A920D7F2-F1
#
_entry.id   AF-A0A920D7F2-F1
#
_cell.length_a   1.000
_cell.length_b   1.000
_cell.length_c   1.000
_cell.angle_alpha   90.00
_cell.angle_beta   90.00
_cell.angle_gamma   90.00
#
_symmetry.space_group_name_H-M   'P 1'
#
loop_
_entity.id
_entity.type
_entity.pdbx_description
1 polymer ?
#
loop_
_entity_poly.entity_id
_entity_poly.type
_entity_poly.pdbx_seq_one_letter_code
_entity_poly.pdbx_strand_id
1 'polypeptide(L)'
;MKNRMRLALSIFAHKKDKYLILGAYGCGVFRNDPKKVAGWWHDLLNDEGFGSLFSEIRFAVLDISKAENAYVHLRTYFMVWSSAMPG
;
A
#
# COMPACT_ATOMS: atom_id res chain seq x y z
N MET A 1 10.40 8.16 -4.81
CA MET A 1 9.89 6.78 -4.57
C MET A 1 8.48 6.57 -5.11
N LYS A 2 7.51 7.48 -4.88
CA LYS A 2 6.13 7.39 -5.42
C LYS A 2 6.04 6.98 -6.90
N ASN A 3 6.87 7.54 -7.78
CA ASN A 3 6.89 7.15 -9.21
C ASN A 3 7.22 5.67 -9.46
N ARG A 4 8.08 5.04 -8.64
CA ARG A 4 8.39 3.61 -8.74
C ARG A 4 7.21 2.75 -8.27
N MET A 5 6.51 3.18 -7.23
CA MET A 5 5.29 2.50 -6.76
C MET A 5 4.18 2.60 -7.81
N ARG A 6 3.99 3.77 -8.42
CA ARG A 6 3.07 3.97 -9.55
C ARG A 6 3.40 3.03 -10.71
N LEU A 7 4.66 2.98 -11.12
CA LEU A 7 5.10 2.08 -12.18
C LEU A 7 4.78 0.60 -11.86
N ALA A 8 5.01 0.17 -10.62
CA ALA A 8 4.66 -1.19 -10.20
C ALA A 8 3.16 -1.46 -10.36
N LEU A 9 2.28 -0.55 -9.90
CA LEU A 9 0.84 -0.68 -10.08
C LEU A 9 0.44 -0.69 -11.57
N SER A 10 1.04 0.16 -12.40
CA SER A 10 0.81 0.16 -13.85
C SER A 10 1.19 -1.17 -14.50
N ILE A 11 2.28 -1.79 -14.07
CA ILE A 11 2.72 -3.10 -14.57
C ILE A 11 1.70 -4.18 -14.18
N PHE A 12 1.31 -4.26 -12.90
CA PHE A 12 0.32 -5.24 -12.44
C PHE A 12 -1.03 -5.09 -13.16
N ALA A 13 -1.52 -3.85 -13.29
CA ALA A 13 -2.76 -3.57 -14.02
C ALA A 13 -2.64 -3.98 -15.50
N HIS A 14 -1.52 -3.67 -16.16
CA HIS A 14 -1.27 -4.08 -17.54
C HIS A 14 -1.21 -5.60 -17.70
N LYS A 15 -0.70 -6.32 -16.69
CA LYS A 15 -0.67 -7.79 -16.65
C LYS A 15 -2.02 -8.43 -16.28
N LYS A 16 -3.02 -7.61 -15.92
CA LYS A 16 -4.36 -8.03 -15.48
C LYS A 16 -4.34 -8.82 -14.17
N ASP A 17 -3.36 -8.56 -13.32
CA ASP A 17 -3.35 -9.12 -11.96
C ASP A 17 -4.54 -8.56 -11.19
N LYS A 18 -5.26 -9.43 -10.46
CA LYS A 18 -6.49 -9.06 -9.74
C LYS A 18 -6.30 -8.89 -8.24
N TYR A 19 -5.29 -9.57 -7.68
CA TYR A 19 -5.07 -9.67 -6.23
C TYR A 19 -3.64 -9.25 -5.93
N LEU A 20 -3.47 -8.20 -5.12
CA LEU A 20 -2.16 -7.71 -4.75
C LEU A 20 -1.89 -7.86 -3.26
N ILE A 21 -0.66 -8.21 -2.92
CA ILE A 21 -0.13 -8.10 -1.57
C ILE A 21 0.97 -7.03 -1.58
N LEU A 22 0.70 -5.92 -0.93
CA LEU A 22 1.63 -4.80 -0.77
C LEU A 22 2.19 -4.75 0.66
N GLY A 23 3.02 -3.77 0.97
CA GLY A 23 3.62 -3.66 2.30
C GLY A 23 4.40 -2.38 2.54
N ALA A 24 5.21 -2.40 3.60
CA ALA A 24 6.07 -1.30 4.03
C ALA A 24 7.30 -1.15 3.10
N TYR A 25 7.04 -0.72 1.87
CA TYR A 25 8.01 -0.71 0.77
C TYR A 25 9.27 0.08 1.13
N GLY A 26 10.34 -0.66 1.43
CA GLY A 26 11.65 -0.12 1.73
C GLY A 26 11.77 0.53 3.11
N CYS A 27 10.85 0.28 4.04
CA CYS A 27 10.89 0.87 5.38
C CYS A 27 11.92 0.20 6.33
N GLY A 28 12.43 -0.99 5.99
CA GLY A 28 13.46 -1.69 6.77
C GLY A 28 14.87 -1.19 6.47
N VAL A 29 15.69 -2.03 5.81
CA VAL A 29 17.10 -1.71 5.49
C VAL A 29 17.25 -0.41 4.71
N PHE A 30 16.33 -0.11 3.80
CA PHE A 30 16.36 1.12 3.00
C PHE A 30 15.87 2.37 3.75
N ARG A 31 15.38 2.23 4.98
CA ARG A 31 15.00 3.31 5.90
C ARG A 31 14.04 4.34 5.30
N ASN A 32 13.15 3.93 4.38
CA ASN A 32 12.06 4.80 3.96
C ASN A 32 11.15 5.09 5.17
N ASP A 33 10.68 6.33 5.27
CA ASP A 33 9.70 6.72 6.28
C ASP A 33 8.36 5.97 6.04
N PRO A 34 7.91 5.13 6.99
CA PRO A 34 6.65 4.40 6.85
C PRO A 34 5.44 5.30 6.64
N LYS A 35 5.41 6.50 7.23
CA LYS A 35 4.31 7.46 7.04
C LYS A 35 4.24 7.93 5.61
N LYS A 36 5.39 8.26 5.01
CA LYS A 36 5.44 8.68 3.59
C LYS A 36 5.06 7.56 2.66
N VAL A 37 5.52 6.33 2.91
CA VAL A 37 5.17 5.17 2.09
C VAL A 37 3.68 4.87 2.18
N ALA A 38 3.08 4.92 3.37
CA ALA A 38 1.64 4.77 3.56
C ALA A 38 0.84 5.86 2.83
N GLY A 39 1.27 7.13 2.96
CA GLY A 39 0.66 8.25 2.25
C GLY A 39 0.72 8.08 0.73
N TRP A 40 1.85 7.66 0.17
CA TRP A 40 1.94 7.41 -1.27
C TRP A 40 1.06 6.25 -1.74
N TRP A 41 0.90 5.19 -0.94
CA TRP A 41 -0.08 4.15 -1.26
C TRP A 41 -1.51 4.72 -1.26
N HIS A 42 -1.85 5.55 -0.28
CA HIS A 42 -3.15 6.19 -0.22
C HIS A 42 -3.42 7.04 -1.47
N ASP A 43 -2.50 7.95 -1.81
CA ASP A 43 -2.65 8.81 -2.99
C ASP A 43 -2.80 7.98 -4.28
N LEU A 44 -1.98 6.94 -4.45
CA LEU A 44 -1.99 6.14 -5.68
C LEU A 44 -3.28 5.31 -5.80
N LEU A 45 -3.70 4.67 -4.71
CA LEU A 45 -4.83 3.76 -4.74
C LEU A 45 -6.17 4.51 -4.76
N ASN A 46 -6.27 5.63 -4.04
CA ASN A 46 -7.53 6.39 -3.92
C ASN A 46 -7.55 7.59 -4.87
N ASP A 47 -6.64 8.54 -4.70
CA ASP A 47 -6.70 9.81 -5.44
C ASP A 47 -6.40 9.64 -6.94
N GLU A 48 -5.45 8.76 -7.26
CA GLU A 48 -5.09 8.41 -8.65
C GLU A 48 -5.87 7.20 -9.18
N GLY A 49 -6.73 6.58 -8.35
CA GLY A 49 -7.71 5.58 -8.77
C GLY A 49 -7.19 4.17 -9.07
N PHE A 50 -5.90 3.87 -8.82
CA PHE A 50 -5.35 2.53 -9.10
C PHE A 50 -6.04 1.42 -8.31
N GLY A 51 -6.62 1.72 -7.14
CA GLY A 51 -7.32 0.73 -6.32
C GLY A 51 -8.48 0.07 -7.06
N SER A 52 -9.15 0.80 -7.95
CA SER A 52 -10.29 0.29 -8.74
C SER A 52 -9.90 -0.75 -9.80
N LEU A 53 -8.61 -0.88 -10.11
CA LEU A 53 -8.09 -1.81 -11.13
C LEU A 53 -7.89 -3.23 -10.59
N PHE A 54 -7.96 -3.42 -9.27
CA PHE A 54 -7.70 -4.68 -8.59
C PHE A 54 -8.95 -5.12 -7.83
N SER A 55 -9.23 -6.43 -7.81
CA SER A 55 -10.34 -6.99 -7.05
C SER A 55 -10.05 -6.97 -5.55
N GLU A 56 -8.80 -7.15 -5.14
CA GLU A 56 -8.41 -7.09 -3.74
C GLU A 56 -6.96 -6.64 -3.59
N ILE A 57 -6.71 -5.79 -2.61
CA ILE A 57 -5.36 -5.37 -2.22
C ILE A 57 -5.23 -5.59 -0.72
N ARG A 58 -4.30 -6.47 -0.32
CA ARG A 58 -3.92 -6.70 1.07
C ARG A 58 -2.56 -6.12 1.33
N PHE A 59 -2.29 -5.78 2.58
CA PHE A 59 -0.98 -5.33 2.98
C PHE A 59 -0.41 -6.22 4.07
N ALA A 60 0.64 -6.95 3.72
CA ALA A 60 1.39 -7.78 4.63
C ALA A 60 2.58 -6.96 5.15
N VAL A 61 2.37 -6.33 6.30
CA VAL A 61 3.43 -5.63 7.01
C VAL A 61 3.94 -6.55 8.10
N LEU A 62 5.26 -6.63 8.29
CA LEU A 62 5.89 -7.28 9.45
C LEU A 62 6.70 -6.24 10.22
N ASP A 63 6.25 -5.85 11.41
CA ASP A 63 6.97 -4.97 12.34
C ASP A 63 7.34 -5.80 13.56
N ILE A 64 8.64 -6.10 13.66
CA ILE A 64 9.24 -6.75 14.83
C ILE A 64 10.04 -5.73 15.64
N SER A 65 9.92 -4.44 15.33
CA SER A 65 10.64 -3.39 16.05
C SER A 65 9.91 -3.07 17.36
N LYS A 66 10.67 -2.74 18.41
CA LYS A 66 10.11 -2.36 19.72
C LYS A 66 9.26 -1.09 19.68
N ALA A 67 9.32 -0.33 18.59
CA ALA A 67 8.57 0.89 18.38
C ALA A 67 7.62 0.66 17.20
N GLU A 68 6.34 0.41 17.45
CA GLU A 68 5.25 0.02 16.52
C GLU A 68 4.94 1.03 15.39
N ASN A 69 5.93 1.71 14.84
CA ASN A 69 5.74 2.90 14.03
C ASN A 69 5.32 2.58 12.59
N ALA A 70 5.71 1.43 12.04
CA ALA A 70 5.37 1.10 10.65
C ALA A 70 3.98 0.47 10.54
N TYR A 71 3.64 -0.42 11.47
CA TYR A 71 2.32 -1.06 11.50
C TYR A 71 1.18 -0.08 11.73
N VAL A 72 1.32 0.84 12.70
CA VAL A 72 0.20 1.70 13.12
C VAL A 72 -0.26 2.59 11.97
N HIS A 73 0.65 3.21 11.22
CA HIS A 73 0.28 4.11 10.13
C HIS A 73 -0.29 3.37 8.94
N LEU A 74 0.28 2.22 8.59
CA LEU A 74 -0.28 1.37 7.54
C LEU A 74 -1.69 0.91 7.95
N ARG A 75 -1.91 0.48 9.21
CA ARG A 75 -3.23 0.07 9.73
C ARG A 75 -4.28 1.18 9.70
N THR A 76 -3.91 2.43 10.00
CA THR A 76 -4.84 3.58 9.93
C THR A 76 -5.40 3.77 8.51
N TYR A 77 -4.59 3.57 7.47
CA TYR A 77 -5.06 3.60 6.09
C TYR A 77 -5.76 2.29 5.66
N PHE A 78 -5.41 1.13 6.26
CA PHE A 78 -6.04 -0.18 5.98
C PHE A 78 -7.47 -0.34 6.47
N MET A 79 -7.81 0.26 7.61
CA MET A 79 -9.18 0.19 8.16
C MET A 79 -10.18 0.95 7.29
N VAL A 80 -9.75 2.04 6.62
CA VAL A 80 -10.62 2.83 5.74
C VAL A 80 -10.97 2.05 4.47
N TRP A 81 -10.03 1.28 3.92
CA TRP A 81 -10.24 0.54 2.67
C TRP A 81 -11.12 -0.73 2.84
N SER A 82 -10.97 -1.45 3.96
CA SER A 82 -11.80 -2.64 4.24
C SER A 82 -13.29 -2.30 4.42
N SER A 83 -13.60 -1.04 4.75
CA SER A 83 -14.96 -0.56 5.00
C SER A 83 -15.63 0.07 3.75
N ALA A 84 -14.87 0.30 2.68
CA ALA A 84 -15.30 1.09 1.51
C ALA A 84 -15.67 0.24 0.27
N MET A 85 -15.64 -1.09 0.36
CA MET A 85 -16.15 -1.99 -0.68
C MET A 85 -17.51 -2.56 -0.26
N PRO A 86 -18.64 -2.10 -0.84
CA PRO A 86 -19.81 -2.96 -0.94
C PRO A 86 -19.45 -4.12 -1.87
N GLY A 87 -19.75 -5.34 -1.44
CA GLY A 87 -19.61 -6.55 -2.26
C GLY A 87 -20.48 -6.56 -3.50
#